data_AF-A0A9P1KFB4-F1
#
_entry.id   AF-A0A9P1KFB4-F1
#
_cell.length_a   1.000
_cell.length_b   1.000
_cell.length_c   1.000
_cell.angle_alpha   90.00
_cell.angle_beta   90.00
_cell.angle_gamma   90.00
#
_symmetry.space_group_name_H-M   'P 1'
#
loop_
_entity.id
_entity.type
_entity.pdbx_description
1 polymer ?
#
loop_
_entity_poly.entity_id
_entity_poly.type
_entity_poly.pdbx_seq_one_letter_code
_entity_poly.pdbx_strand_id
1 'polypeptide(L)'
;MLIIAAAYLTSFANRPALFTLTILMGLAGGIRPSTPFFMLPLALTSLFLGWRFGSPNSGYRFKLTDVFIAVSLGLAAVAVGFIPLIASSGGWDNYWQLVQEWLPLHTERRDADSLVKIFDNLMVFMKEYFRLIGVAIIPMLWILVCDRQAIAHLIRRDRRIQTLSLSCVPGMLYFLFVHLRRKSQTFTIMPGIMMMAGLTIVWLGDRWEKQKPDLFITISATIPKPFQKSVVFSGWGIVTAAIVCVNGLFFLFGSAGMPTAQDVRVFNRDIGERIEFVRDRFSPETTVVLTRHYYYRLVDLYLSDYQQQGLSRDLGPEAIVLPPM
;
A
#
# COMPACT_ATOMS: atom_id res chain seq x y z
N MET A 1 4.56 -1.54 5.12
CA MET A 1 4.60 -2.11 6.49
C MET A 1 5.95 -1.90 7.16
N LEU A 2 7.09 -2.14 6.49
CA LEU A 2 8.43 -1.96 7.08
C LEU A 2 8.70 -0.55 7.64
N ILE A 3 8.33 0.52 6.92
CA ILE A 3 8.45 1.91 7.42
C ILE A 3 7.66 2.11 8.72
N ILE A 4 6.43 1.57 8.80
CA ILE A 4 5.57 1.68 9.99
C ILE A 4 6.22 0.95 11.17
N ALA A 5 6.71 -0.27 10.95
CA ALA A 5 7.38 -1.07 11.99
C ALA A 5 8.68 -0.41 12.47
N ALA A 6 9.50 0.09 11.54
CA ALA A 6 10.72 0.82 11.85
C ALA A 6 10.40 2.09 12.67
N ALA A 7 9.42 2.88 12.23
CA ALA A 7 8.98 4.07 12.95
C ALA A 7 8.46 3.76 14.35
N TYR A 8 7.70 2.67 14.53
CA TYR A 8 7.25 2.23 15.85
C TYR A 8 8.45 1.92 16.77
N LEU A 9 9.44 1.17 16.28
CA LEU A 9 10.63 0.83 17.05
C LEU A 9 11.52 2.06 17.33
N THR A 10 11.64 2.99 16.38
CA THR A 10 12.34 4.27 16.55
C THR A 10 11.76 5.08 17.72
N SER A 11 10.44 5.01 17.96
CA SER A 11 9.80 5.69 19.10
C SER A 11 10.29 5.23 20.48
N PHE A 12 10.98 4.07 20.55
CA PHE A 12 11.61 3.53 21.75
C PHE A 12 13.13 3.68 21.74
N ALA A 13 13.66 4.68 21.02
CA ALA A 13 15.08 4.97 20.89
C ALA A 13 15.93 3.79 20.35
N ASN A 14 15.33 2.92 19.53
CA ASN A 14 16.06 1.85 18.86
C ASN A 14 16.90 2.42 17.70
N ARG A 15 18.23 2.44 17.87
CA ARG A 15 19.17 3.03 16.92
C ARG A 15 19.20 2.32 15.56
N PRO A 16 19.29 0.98 15.48
CA PRO A 16 19.09 0.26 14.21
C PRO A 16 17.79 0.64 13.51
N ALA A 17 16.67 0.72 14.24
CA ALA A 17 15.39 1.07 13.64
C ALA A 17 15.34 2.50 13.09
N LEU A 18 16.01 3.46 13.74
CA LEU A 18 16.18 4.82 13.22
C LEU A 18 16.89 4.82 11.86
N PHE A 19 18.01 4.10 11.73
CA PHE A 19 18.76 4.03 10.48
C PHE A 19 17.96 3.29 9.40
N THR A 20 17.31 2.19 9.75
CA THR A 20 16.41 1.48 8.83
C THR A 20 15.28 2.38 8.36
N LEU A 21 14.67 3.16 9.26
CA LEU A 21 13.60 4.09 8.93
C LEU A 21 14.07 5.13 7.90
N THR A 22 15.21 5.78 8.13
CA THR A 22 15.68 6.83 7.21
C THR A 22 16.12 6.29 5.85
N ILE A 23 16.77 5.12 5.81
CA ILE A 23 17.10 4.43 4.56
C ILE A 23 15.82 4.08 3.79
N LEU A 24 14.83 3.47 4.46
CA LEU A 24 13.56 3.11 3.82
C LEU A 24 12.79 4.34 3.33
N MET A 25 12.81 5.44 4.07
CA MET A 25 12.21 6.70 3.65
C MET A 25 12.93 7.27 2.41
N GLY A 26 14.26 7.22 2.36
CA GLY A 26 15.01 7.68 1.19
C GLY A 26 14.73 6.84 -0.06
N LEU A 27 14.81 5.51 0.06
CA LEU A 27 14.51 4.58 -1.04
C LEU A 27 13.06 4.68 -1.50
N ALA A 28 12.12 4.88 -0.57
CA ALA A 28 10.71 5.05 -0.91
C ALA A 28 10.47 6.29 -1.78
N GLY A 29 11.31 7.33 -1.67
CA GLY A 29 11.24 8.50 -2.54
C GLY A 29 11.53 8.17 -4.01
N GLY A 30 12.49 7.28 -4.27
CA GLY A 30 12.82 6.84 -5.63
C GLY A 30 11.76 5.94 -6.27
N ILE A 31 11.07 5.12 -5.48
CA ILE A 31 9.96 4.28 -5.96
C ILE A 31 8.69 5.12 -6.12
N ARG A 32 8.41 5.96 -5.13
CA ARG A 32 7.20 6.74 -5.03
C ARG A 32 7.45 8.05 -4.27
N PRO A 33 7.63 9.17 -4.97
CA PRO A 33 8.00 10.44 -4.37
C PRO A 33 7.05 10.95 -3.28
N SER A 34 5.77 10.57 -3.31
CA SER A 34 4.79 10.99 -2.28
C SER A 34 4.91 10.24 -0.95
N THR A 35 5.52 9.05 -0.92
CA THR A 35 5.60 8.21 0.29
C THR A 35 6.35 8.89 1.43
N PRO A 36 7.55 9.45 1.21
CA PRO A 36 8.28 10.10 2.29
C PRO A 36 7.54 11.31 2.84
N PHE A 37 6.84 12.08 2.01
CA PHE A 37 6.04 13.22 2.47
C PHE A 37 4.88 12.79 3.37
N PHE A 38 4.13 11.75 3.00
CA PHE A 38 3.00 11.29 3.84
C PHE A 38 3.45 10.59 5.12
N MET A 39 4.61 9.95 5.10
CA MET A 39 5.16 9.26 6.27
C MET A 39 6.03 10.19 7.14
N LEU A 40 6.30 11.42 6.69
CA LEU A 40 7.11 12.40 7.42
C LEU A 40 6.57 12.72 8.81
N PRO A 41 5.25 12.98 9.02
CA PRO A 41 4.72 13.23 10.36
C PRO A 41 4.97 12.05 11.32
N LEU A 42 4.86 10.82 10.83
CA LEU A 42 5.17 9.62 11.60
C LEU A 42 6.66 9.57 11.94
N ALA A 43 7.55 9.75 10.96
CA ALA A 43 9.00 9.70 11.16
C ALA A 43 9.48 10.77 12.16
N LEU A 44 9.00 12.01 12.02
CA LEU A 44 9.33 13.11 12.93
C LEU A 44 8.82 12.86 14.35
N THR A 45 7.58 12.36 14.49
CA THR A 45 7.01 12.03 15.81
C THR A 45 7.79 10.91 16.47
N SER A 46 8.12 9.84 15.73
CA SER A 46 8.91 8.73 16.23
C SER A 46 10.32 9.15 16.66
N LEU A 47 10.98 9.98 15.86
CA LEU A 47 12.29 10.55 16.20
C LEU A 47 12.21 11.40 17.47
N PHE A 48 11.23 12.31 17.55
CA PHE A 48 11.00 13.16 18.71
C PHE A 48 10.77 12.34 19.98
N LEU A 49 9.94 11.29 19.90
CA LEU A 49 9.68 10.40 21.04
C LEU A 49 10.95 9.66 21.50
N GLY A 50 11.72 9.09 20.57
CA GLY A 50 12.98 8.41 20.87
C GLY A 50 14.06 9.34 21.43
N TRP A 51 14.09 10.59 20.98
CA TRP A 51 14.99 11.62 21.50
C TRP A 51 14.57 12.10 22.90
N ARG A 52 13.29 12.42 23.09
CA ARG A 52 12.78 13.07 24.32
C ARG A 52 12.59 12.11 25.49
N PHE A 53 12.09 10.89 25.22
CA PHE A 53 11.70 9.94 26.26
C PHE A 53 12.69 8.78 26.38
N GLY A 54 13.35 8.39 25.29
CA GLY A 54 14.33 7.30 25.29
C GLY A 54 13.72 5.90 25.29
N SER A 55 14.60 4.92 25.41
CA SER A 55 14.29 3.49 25.52
C SER A 55 13.85 3.15 26.94
N PRO A 56 12.68 2.55 27.13
CA PRO A 56 12.22 2.10 28.46
C PRO A 56 13.15 1.06 29.08
N ASN A 57 13.78 0.22 28.26
CA ASN A 57 14.54 -0.95 28.72
C ASN A 57 16.00 -0.62 29.02
N SER A 58 16.58 0.35 28.31
CA SER A 58 18.02 0.67 28.41
C SER A 58 18.31 2.08 28.88
N GLY A 59 17.29 2.94 29.01
CA GLY A 59 17.45 4.36 29.35
C GLY A 59 18.12 5.20 28.26
N TYR A 60 18.60 4.58 27.18
CA TYR A 60 19.27 5.25 26.08
C TYR A 60 18.33 6.22 25.35
N ARG A 61 18.86 7.37 24.94
CA ARG A 61 18.17 8.39 24.15
C ARG A 61 18.99 8.69 22.91
N PHE A 62 18.31 9.03 21.81
CA PHE A 62 19.02 9.48 20.62
C PHE A 62 19.86 10.72 20.90
N LYS A 63 21.10 10.69 20.44
CA LYS A 63 22.00 11.85 20.46
C LYS A 63 21.89 12.57 19.12
N LEU A 64 22.30 13.84 19.09
CA LEU A 64 22.35 14.63 17.85
C LEU A 64 23.18 13.93 16.75
N THR A 65 24.24 13.22 17.15
CA THR A 65 25.07 12.40 16.26
C THR A 65 24.28 11.28 15.58
N ASP A 66 23.36 10.62 16.31
CA ASP A 66 22.52 9.56 15.73
C ASP A 66 21.55 10.14 14.72
N VAL A 67 20.99 11.32 15.00
CA VAL A 67 20.13 12.05 14.07
C VAL A 67 20.89 12.45 12.82
N PHE A 68 22.09 13.01 12.97
CA PHE A 68 22.93 13.41 11.84
C PHE A 68 23.26 12.22 10.94
N ILE A 69 23.74 11.11 11.53
CA ILE A 69 24.01 9.88 10.78
C ILE A 69 22.76 9.38 10.07
N ALA A 70 21.60 9.36 10.75
CA ALA A 70 20.35 8.90 10.17
C ALA A 70 19.91 9.76 8.97
N VAL A 71 20.02 11.09 9.08
CA VAL A 71 19.72 12.02 7.99
C VAL A 71 20.69 11.82 6.82
N SER A 72 21.99 11.71 7.08
CA SER A 72 23.00 11.42 6.04
C SER A 72 22.72 10.12 5.31
N LEU A 73 22.35 9.05 6.04
CA LEU A 73 21.95 7.77 5.44
C LEU A 73 20.68 7.89 4.59
N GLY A 74 19.69 8.67 5.05
CA GLY A 74 18.48 8.95 4.27
C GLY A 74 18.80 9.69 2.96
N LEU A 75 19.63 10.73 3.02
CA LEU A 75 20.07 11.47 1.83
C LEU A 75 20.88 10.61 0.87
N ALA A 76 21.79 9.77 1.39
CA ALA A 76 22.53 8.82 0.57
C ALA A 76 21.58 7.81 -0.12
N ALA A 77 20.58 7.30 0.59
CA ALA A 77 19.57 6.41 0.01
C ALA A 77 18.74 7.09 -1.09
N VAL A 78 18.39 8.36 -0.91
CA VAL A 78 17.75 9.18 -1.96
C VAL A 78 18.67 9.29 -3.18
N ALA A 79 19.93 9.66 -2.98
CA ALA A 79 20.90 9.81 -4.06
C ALA A 79 21.10 8.51 -4.85
N VAL A 80 21.21 7.37 -4.15
CA VAL A 80 21.30 6.04 -4.79
C VAL A 80 20.08 5.74 -5.65
N GLY A 81 18.88 6.16 -5.21
CA GLY A 81 17.65 6.02 -6.00
C GLY A 81 17.64 6.83 -7.30
N PHE A 82 18.37 7.95 -7.36
CA PHE A 82 18.47 8.78 -8.57
C PHE A 82 19.46 8.26 -9.60
N ILE A 83 20.47 7.48 -9.20
CA ILE A 83 21.51 6.92 -10.10
C ILE A 83 20.89 6.24 -11.33
N PRO A 84 19.97 5.27 -11.21
CA PRO A 84 19.39 4.59 -12.37
C PRO A 84 18.56 5.54 -13.25
N LEU A 85 17.88 6.53 -12.65
CA LEU A 85 17.09 7.51 -13.40
C LEU A 85 17.98 8.37 -14.28
N ILE A 86 19.04 8.95 -13.69
CA ILE A 86 20.02 9.77 -14.39
C ILE A 86 20.70 8.97 -15.51
N ALA A 87 21.10 7.73 -15.23
CA ALA A 87 21.71 6.85 -16.22
C ALA A 87 20.75 6.55 -17.39
N SER A 88 19.47 6.27 -17.09
CA SER A 88 18.45 5.99 -18.12
C SER A 88 18.08 7.20 -18.98
N SER A 89 18.21 8.42 -18.43
CA SER A 89 17.99 9.67 -19.17
C SER A 89 19.19 10.09 -20.04
N GLY A 90 20.30 9.34 -20.01
CA GLY A 90 21.50 9.67 -20.77
C GLY A 90 22.38 10.75 -20.12
N GLY A 91 22.22 10.99 -18.81
CA GLY A 91 23.05 11.94 -18.06
C GLY A 91 22.26 12.94 -17.23
N TRP A 92 22.98 13.72 -16.42
CA TRP A 92 22.41 14.68 -15.48
C TRP A 92 21.61 15.79 -16.16
N ASP A 93 22.15 16.36 -17.24
CA ASP A 93 21.54 17.49 -17.93
C ASP A 93 20.20 17.11 -18.58
N ASN A 94 20.17 15.98 -19.30
CA ASN A 94 18.95 15.44 -19.89
C ASN A 94 17.90 15.10 -18.83
N TYR A 95 18.32 14.49 -17.72
CA TYR A 95 17.41 14.20 -16.61
C TYR A 95 16.76 15.49 -16.07
N TRP A 96 17.54 16.54 -15.86
CA TRP A 96 17.02 17.79 -15.32
C TRP A 96 16.10 18.52 -16.31
N GLN A 97 16.43 18.49 -17.60
CA GLN A 97 15.57 19.02 -18.65
C GLN A 97 14.20 18.31 -18.65
N LEU A 98 14.19 16.98 -18.61
CA LEU A 98 12.94 16.20 -18.54
C LEU A 98 12.12 16.54 -17.29
N VAL A 99 12.76 16.74 -16.15
CA VAL A 99 12.09 17.15 -14.91
C VAL A 99 11.46 18.53 -15.05
N GLN A 100 12.17 19.49 -15.65
CA GLN A 100 11.67 20.85 -15.87
C GLN A 100 10.49 20.90 -16.83
N GLU A 101 10.49 20.06 -17.87
CA GLU A 101 9.37 19.93 -18.81
C GLU A 101 8.17 19.20 -18.17
N TRP A 102 8.42 18.23 -17.29
CA TRP A 102 7.40 17.45 -16.61
C TRP A 102 6.68 18.21 -15.48
N LEU A 103 7.40 19.08 -14.75
CA LEU A 103 6.90 19.74 -13.54
C LEU A 103 5.63 20.58 -13.79
N PRO A 104 5.54 21.44 -14.83
CA PRO A 104 4.35 22.24 -15.14
C PRO A 104 3.11 21.38 -15.36
N LEU A 105 3.24 20.28 -16.11
CA LEU A 105 2.17 19.32 -16.41
C LEU A 105 1.61 18.64 -15.16
N HIS A 106 2.38 18.61 -14.06
CA HIS A 106 2.01 18.03 -12.79
C HIS A 106 1.53 19.04 -11.75
N THR A 107 1.87 20.32 -11.91
CA THR A 107 1.46 21.41 -11.01
C THR A 107 0.16 22.10 -11.41
N GLU A 108 -0.37 21.84 -12.62
CA GLU A 108 -1.73 22.24 -12.99
C GLU A 108 -2.78 21.45 -12.15
N ARG A 109 -3.04 21.97 -10.96
CA ARG A 109 -3.89 21.36 -9.95
C ARG A 109 -5.36 21.33 -10.38
N ARG A 110 -5.97 20.15 -10.23
CA ARG A 110 -7.43 20.00 -10.09
C ARG A 110 -7.72 19.90 -8.61
N ASP A 111 -7.83 21.05 -7.94
CA ASP A 111 -8.15 21.11 -6.52
C ASP A 111 -9.61 20.69 -6.26
N ALA A 112 -9.87 20.21 -5.05
CA ALA A 112 -11.19 19.80 -4.58
C ALA A 112 -12.05 21.02 -4.23
N ASP A 113 -12.33 21.90 -5.20
CA ASP A 113 -13.03 23.19 -4.95
C ASP A 113 -14.50 23.05 -4.55
N SER A 114 -15.02 21.82 -4.40
CA SER A 114 -16.42 21.58 -4.05
C SER A 114 -16.59 20.39 -3.12
N LEU A 115 -17.64 20.43 -2.29
CA LEU A 115 -18.03 19.30 -1.44
C LEU A 115 -18.32 18.04 -2.24
N VAL A 116 -18.89 18.19 -3.45
CA VAL A 116 -19.15 17.07 -4.38
C VAL A 116 -17.86 16.31 -4.72
N LYS A 117 -16.77 17.04 -4.98
CA LYS A 117 -15.45 16.48 -5.26
C LYS A 117 -14.87 15.72 -4.05
N ILE A 118 -15.15 16.17 -2.82
CA ILE A 118 -14.75 15.47 -1.58
C ILE A 118 -15.55 14.17 -1.41
N PHE A 119 -16.86 14.19 -1.64
CA PHE A 119 -17.70 12.99 -1.60
C PHE A 119 -17.30 11.98 -2.67
N ASP A 120 -17.01 12.42 -3.89
CA ASP A 120 -16.45 11.59 -4.97
C ASP A 120 -15.16 10.89 -4.51
N ASN A 121 -14.24 11.63 -3.89
CA ASN A 121 -13.00 11.08 -3.36
C ASN A 121 -13.28 10.06 -2.24
N LEU A 122 -14.19 10.36 -1.31
CA LEU A 122 -14.57 9.41 -0.27
C LEU A 122 -15.14 8.12 -0.87
N MET A 123 -15.97 8.21 -1.91
CA MET A 123 -16.49 7.03 -2.60
C MET A 123 -15.41 6.23 -3.31
N VAL A 124 -14.47 6.89 -3.97
CA VAL A 124 -13.29 6.23 -4.56
C VAL A 124 -12.47 5.55 -3.47
N PHE A 125 -12.20 6.23 -2.36
CA PHE A 125 -11.51 5.69 -1.21
C PHE A 125 -12.20 4.41 -0.74
N MET A 126 -13.49 4.50 -0.36
CA MET A 126 -14.27 3.36 0.12
C MET A 126 -14.29 2.18 -0.86
N LYS A 127 -14.42 2.44 -2.16
CA LYS A 127 -14.39 1.39 -3.19
C LYS A 127 -13.04 0.70 -3.29
N GLU A 128 -11.94 1.46 -3.29
CA GLU A 128 -10.60 0.87 -3.39
C GLU A 128 -10.21 0.11 -2.11
N TYR A 129 -10.62 0.56 -0.92
CA TYR A 129 -10.38 -0.20 0.32
C TYR A 129 -11.29 -1.40 0.46
N PHE A 130 -12.54 -1.33 0.01
CA PHE A 130 -13.39 -2.52 -0.09
C PHE A 130 -12.75 -3.57 -1.01
N ARG A 131 -12.11 -3.16 -2.12
CA ARG A 131 -11.35 -4.09 -2.97
C ARG A 131 -10.11 -4.66 -2.29
N LEU A 132 -9.49 -3.90 -1.38
CA LEU A 132 -8.27 -4.32 -0.67
C LEU A 132 -8.56 -5.28 0.49
N ILE A 133 -9.45 -4.90 1.39
CA ILE A 133 -9.71 -5.61 2.66
C ILE A 133 -11.10 -6.27 2.71
N GLY A 134 -11.93 -6.07 1.68
CA GLY A 134 -13.26 -6.66 1.60
C GLY A 134 -14.16 -6.22 2.74
N VAL A 135 -14.91 -7.17 3.29
CA VAL A 135 -15.81 -6.92 4.42
C VAL A 135 -15.10 -6.62 5.74
N ALA A 136 -13.77 -6.74 5.81
CA ALA A 136 -13.00 -6.31 6.98
C ALA A 136 -13.09 -4.79 7.22
N ILE A 137 -13.56 -4.02 6.23
CA ILE A 137 -13.88 -2.60 6.43
C ILE A 137 -15.02 -2.40 7.45
N ILE A 138 -15.95 -3.36 7.57
CA ILE A 138 -17.10 -3.29 8.46
C ILE A 138 -16.68 -3.25 9.94
N PRO A 139 -15.91 -4.21 10.49
CA PRO A 139 -15.48 -4.13 11.88
C PRO A 139 -14.61 -2.90 12.15
N MET A 140 -13.82 -2.44 11.17
CA MET A 140 -13.05 -1.21 11.29
C MET A 140 -13.95 0.02 11.46
N LEU A 141 -14.96 0.19 10.60
CA LEU A 141 -15.94 1.28 10.71
C LEU A 141 -16.79 1.17 11.97
N TRP A 142 -17.20 -0.05 12.34
CA TRP A 142 -17.97 -0.31 13.54
C TRP A 142 -17.23 0.17 14.79
N ILE A 143 -15.96 -0.25 14.95
CA ILE A 143 -15.14 0.18 16.08
C ILE A 143 -14.92 1.70 16.07
N LEU A 144 -14.66 2.29 14.90
CA LEU A 144 -14.52 3.75 14.76
C LEU A 144 -15.74 4.51 15.28
N VAL A 145 -16.95 3.99 15.04
CA VAL A 145 -18.22 4.63 15.45
C VAL A 145 -18.57 4.31 16.90
N CYS A 146 -18.62 3.03 17.26
CA CYS A 146 -19.10 2.57 18.55
C CYS A 146 -18.11 2.84 19.70
N ASP A 147 -16.81 2.77 19.43
CA ASP A 147 -15.75 2.91 20.43
C ASP A 147 -14.96 4.23 20.27
N ARG A 148 -15.56 5.25 19.65
CA ARG A 148 -14.92 6.55 19.35
C ARG A 148 -14.22 7.20 20.55
N GLN A 149 -14.79 7.11 21.74
CA GLN A 149 -14.20 7.68 22.96
C GLN A 149 -12.99 6.86 23.44
N ALA A 150 -13.09 5.54 23.39
CA ALA A 150 -11.99 4.65 23.72
C ALA A 150 -10.84 4.83 22.73
N ILE A 151 -11.13 4.95 21.43
CA ILE A 151 -10.13 5.23 20.39
C ILE A 151 -9.46 6.58 20.65
N ALA A 152 -10.22 7.64 20.92
CA ALA A 152 -9.65 8.95 21.23
C ALA A 152 -8.74 8.90 22.48
N HIS A 153 -9.10 8.12 23.49
CA HIS A 153 -8.26 7.88 24.66
C HIS A 153 -6.99 7.08 24.31
N LEU A 154 -7.13 6.01 23.52
CA LEU A 154 -6.02 5.16 23.07
C LEU A 154 -5.05 5.90 22.17
N ILE A 155 -5.52 6.76 21.25
CA ILE A 155 -4.66 7.63 20.44
C ILE A 155 -3.78 8.53 21.33
N ARG A 156 -4.23 8.91 22.53
CA ARG A 156 -3.42 9.74 23.44
C ARG A 156 -2.40 8.93 24.25
N ARG A 157 -2.63 7.64 24.49
CA ARG A 157 -1.82 6.82 25.41
C ARG A 157 -1.03 5.69 24.76
N ASP A 158 -1.56 5.10 23.71
CA ASP A 158 -0.99 3.93 23.05
C ASP A 158 -0.20 4.35 21.81
N ARG A 159 1.12 4.15 21.90
CA ARG A 159 2.07 4.44 20.80
C ARG A 159 1.79 3.63 19.54
N ARG A 160 1.22 2.43 19.66
CA ARG A 160 0.85 1.58 18.50
C ARG A 160 -0.24 2.25 17.69
N ILE A 161 -1.28 2.74 18.37
CA ILE A 161 -2.41 3.43 17.75
C ILE A 161 -1.96 4.78 17.17
N GLN A 162 -1.11 5.51 17.88
CA GLN A 162 -0.48 6.74 17.36
C GLN A 162 0.29 6.49 16.06
N THR A 163 1.13 5.45 16.04
CA THR A 163 1.93 5.07 14.86
C THR A 163 1.02 4.73 13.68
N LEU A 164 0.01 3.90 13.89
CA LEU A 164 -0.95 3.52 12.84
C LEU A 164 -1.75 4.73 12.35
N SER A 165 -2.19 5.59 13.25
CA SER A 165 -2.96 6.80 12.91
C SER A 165 -2.11 7.76 12.07
N LEU A 166 -0.87 8.04 12.49
CA LEU A 166 0.06 8.90 11.75
C LEU A 166 0.51 8.30 10.42
N SER A 167 0.46 6.97 10.26
CA SER A 167 0.73 6.32 8.97
C SER A 167 -0.40 6.47 7.96
N CYS A 168 -1.63 6.76 8.42
CA CYS A 168 -2.82 6.77 7.56
C CYS A 168 -3.42 8.16 7.38
N VAL A 169 -3.62 8.88 8.48
CA VAL A 169 -4.40 10.12 8.53
C VAL A 169 -3.82 11.21 7.62
N PRO A 170 -2.50 11.51 7.62
CA PRO A 170 -1.95 12.55 6.75
C PRO A 170 -2.20 12.28 5.27
N GLY A 171 -1.95 11.05 4.82
CA GLY A 171 -2.23 10.65 3.43
C GLY A 171 -3.72 10.65 3.10
N MET A 172 -4.58 10.24 4.04
CA MET A 172 -6.03 10.24 3.86
C MET A 172 -6.57 11.67 3.73
N LEU A 173 -6.16 12.58 4.60
CA LEU A 173 -6.54 14.00 4.51
C LEU A 173 -6.05 14.60 3.20
N TYR A 174 -4.81 14.34 2.81
CA TYR A 174 -4.29 14.81 1.53
C TYR A 174 -5.09 14.27 0.33
N PHE A 175 -5.44 12.98 0.35
CA PHE A 175 -6.26 12.38 -0.71
C PHE A 175 -7.66 13.00 -0.76
N LEU A 176 -8.30 13.24 0.40
CA LEU A 176 -9.64 13.80 0.45
C LEU A 176 -9.67 15.27 0.00
N PHE A 177 -8.69 16.08 0.41
CA PHE A 177 -8.75 17.55 0.28
C PHE A 177 -7.86 18.15 -0.81
N VAL A 178 -6.76 17.49 -1.20
CA VAL A 178 -5.72 18.13 -2.04
C VAL A 178 -5.58 17.50 -3.42
N HIS A 179 -5.83 16.20 -3.59
CA HIS A 179 -5.62 15.53 -4.88
C HIS A 179 -6.85 14.75 -5.33
N LEU A 180 -7.55 15.27 -6.33
CA LEU A 180 -8.68 14.58 -6.94
C LEU A 180 -8.23 13.41 -7.81
N ARG A 181 -8.88 12.25 -7.61
CA ARG A 181 -8.95 11.13 -8.57
C ARG A 181 -7.65 10.41 -8.92
N ARG A 182 -6.50 10.74 -8.32
CA ARG A 182 -5.28 9.90 -8.44
C ARG A 182 -5.42 8.67 -7.55
N LYS A 183 -6.10 7.64 -8.07
CA LYS A 183 -6.28 6.33 -7.42
C LYS A 183 -4.99 5.77 -6.85
N SER A 184 -3.86 6.06 -7.50
CA SER A 184 -2.59 5.57 -7.03
C SER A 184 -2.31 5.99 -5.58
N GLN A 185 -2.69 7.20 -5.14
CA GLN A 185 -2.31 7.72 -3.80
C GLN A 185 -2.91 6.91 -2.64
N THR A 186 -4.00 6.17 -2.87
CA THR A 186 -4.54 5.25 -1.86
C THR A 186 -3.54 4.15 -1.49
N PHE A 187 -2.74 3.66 -2.45
CA PHE A 187 -1.72 2.61 -2.20
C PHE A 187 -0.67 3.00 -1.14
N THR A 188 -0.41 4.29 -0.92
CA THR A 188 0.56 4.71 0.11
C THR A 188 0.03 4.49 1.54
N ILE A 189 -1.28 4.58 1.71
CA ILE A 189 -1.99 4.49 3.00
C ILE A 189 -2.41 3.04 3.29
N MET A 190 -2.57 2.22 2.24
CA MET A 190 -3.01 0.83 2.32
C MET A 190 -2.33 0.00 3.41
N PRO A 191 -0.99 0.01 3.56
CA PRO A 191 -0.35 -0.83 4.58
C PRO A 191 -0.81 -0.50 6.00
N GLY A 192 -1.03 0.79 6.32
CA GLY A 192 -1.51 1.21 7.62
C GLY A 192 -2.98 0.81 7.83
N ILE A 193 -3.81 0.93 6.80
CA ILE A 193 -5.22 0.51 6.85
C ILE A 193 -5.36 -1.01 7.03
N MET A 194 -4.52 -1.81 6.36
CA MET A 194 -4.49 -3.27 6.56
C MET A 194 -4.14 -3.62 8.01
N MET A 195 -3.16 -2.92 8.61
CA MET A 195 -2.80 -3.12 10.02
C MET A 195 -3.91 -2.67 10.97
N MET A 196 -4.58 -1.55 10.68
CA MET A 196 -5.74 -1.10 11.47
C MET A 196 -6.91 -2.09 11.37
N ALA A 197 -7.21 -2.61 10.18
CA ALA A 197 -8.25 -3.61 9.99
C ALA A 197 -7.94 -4.92 10.75
N GLY A 198 -6.68 -5.37 10.73
CA GLY A 198 -6.26 -6.52 11.54
C GLY A 198 -6.44 -6.27 13.05
N LEU A 199 -6.05 -5.09 13.51
CA LEU A 199 -6.21 -4.72 14.92
C LEU A 199 -7.70 -4.64 15.32
N THR A 200 -8.57 -4.10 14.48
CA THR A 200 -10.00 -4.01 14.78
C THR A 200 -10.68 -5.38 14.77
N ILE A 201 -10.22 -6.31 13.94
CA ILE A 201 -10.66 -7.72 14.00
C ILE A 201 -10.28 -8.36 15.34
N VAL A 202 -9.05 -8.14 15.80
CA VAL A 202 -8.59 -8.65 17.10
C VAL A 202 -9.44 -8.07 18.23
N TRP A 203 -9.62 -6.74 18.23
CA TRP A 203 -10.39 -6.07 19.27
C TRP A 203 -11.87 -6.50 19.29
N LEU A 204 -12.49 -6.66 18.12
CA LEU A 204 -13.86 -7.16 18.02
C LEU A 204 -13.96 -8.60 18.53
N GLY A 205 -12.99 -9.45 18.17
CA GLY A 205 -12.88 -10.83 18.63
C GLY A 205 -12.81 -10.93 20.15
N ASP A 206 -11.87 -10.22 20.77
CA ASP A 206 -11.69 -10.19 22.22
C ASP A 206 -12.95 -9.67 22.94
N ARG A 207 -13.64 -8.70 22.34
CA ARG A 207 -14.88 -8.14 22.90
C ARG A 207 -16.01 -9.17 22.86
N TRP A 208 -16.20 -9.85 21.74
CA TRP A 208 -17.23 -10.88 21.62
C TRP A 208 -16.96 -12.07 22.53
N GLU A 209 -15.70 -12.48 22.65
CA GLU A 209 -15.29 -13.56 23.55
C GLU A 209 -15.67 -13.25 25.01
N LYS A 210 -15.43 -12.01 25.45
CA LYS A 210 -15.82 -11.54 26.79
C LYS A 210 -17.34 -11.43 26.98
N GLN A 211 -18.08 -11.05 25.94
CA GLN A 211 -19.53 -10.82 26.04
C GLN A 211 -20.36 -12.10 25.92
N LYS A 212 -19.88 -13.10 25.18
CA LYS A 212 -20.60 -14.36 24.91
C LYS A 212 -19.70 -15.58 25.10
N PRO A 213 -19.16 -15.80 26.31
CA PRO A 213 -18.21 -16.89 26.56
C PRO A 213 -18.79 -18.26 26.19
N ASP A 214 -20.08 -18.49 26.46
CA ASP A 214 -20.77 -19.77 26.19
C ASP A 214 -20.79 -20.14 24.71
N LEU A 215 -20.86 -19.16 23.81
CA LEU A 215 -20.80 -19.38 22.36
C LEU A 215 -19.44 -19.95 21.95
N PHE A 216 -18.35 -19.39 22.50
CA PHE A 216 -16.99 -19.83 22.18
C PHE A 216 -16.64 -21.18 22.80
N ILE A 217 -17.15 -21.44 24.01
CA ILE A 217 -17.06 -22.76 24.65
C ILE A 217 -17.78 -23.80 23.79
N THR A 218 -18.99 -23.49 23.33
CA THR A 218 -19.79 -24.40 22.48
C THR A 218 -19.06 -24.69 21.17
N ILE A 219 -18.59 -23.66 20.46
CA ILE A 219 -17.83 -23.84 19.20
C ILE A 219 -16.59 -24.70 19.43
N SER A 220 -15.87 -24.49 20.53
CA SER A 220 -14.67 -25.26 20.88
C SER A 220 -14.99 -26.72 21.23
N ALA A 221 -16.19 -26.99 21.76
CA ALA A 221 -16.65 -28.32 22.12
C ALA A 221 -17.13 -29.16 20.91
N THR A 222 -17.60 -28.51 19.84
CA THR A 222 -18.06 -29.19 18.61
C THR A 222 -16.91 -29.67 17.72
N ILE A 223 -15.67 -29.23 17.97
CA ILE A 223 -14.50 -29.58 17.16
C ILE A 223 -13.98 -30.96 17.58
N PRO A 224 -13.71 -31.89 16.63
CA PRO A 224 -13.18 -33.21 16.95
C PRO A 224 -11.85 -33.12 17.72
N LYS A 225 -11.69 -33.95 18.77
CA LYS A 225 -10.51 -34.05 19.64
C LYS A 225 -9.13 -33.99 18.94
N PRO A 226 -8.88 -34.59 17.75
CA PRO A 226 -7.57 -34.47 17.09
C PRO A 226 -7.21 -33.04 16.66
N PHE A 227 -8.20 -32.15 16.46
CA PHE A 227 -7.98 -30.74 16.07
C PHE A 227 -7.98 -29.78 17.27
N GLN A 228 -8.45 -30.25 18.43
CA GLN A 228 -8.61 -29.43 19.65
C GLN A 228 -7.28 -28.99 20.27
N LYS A 229 -6.20 -29.78 20.12
CA LYS A 229 -4.86 -29.42 20.61
C LYS A 229 -4.15 -28.37 19.75
N SER A 230 -4.55 -28.20 18.49
CA SER A 230 -3.91 -27.28 17.55
C SER A 230 -4.67 -25.98 17.32
N VAL A 231 -5.94 -25.91 17.70
CA VAL A 231 -6.81 -24.78 17.37
C VAL A 231 -7.54 -24.29 18.63
N VAL A 232 -6.87 -23.45 19.41
CA VAL A 232 -7.58 -22.52 20.31
C VAL A 232 -8.14 -21.43 19.42
N PHE A 233 -9.41 -21.55 19.02
CA PHE A 233 -10.10 -20.47 18.33
C PHE A 233 -10.36 -19.34 19.33
N SER A 234 -9.40 -18.42 19.42
CA SER A 234 -9.64 -17.10 20.00
C SER A 234 -10.78 -16.40 19.27
N GLY A 235 -11.46 -15.47 19.93
CA GLY A 235 -12.58 -14.73 19.33
C GLY A 235 -12.20 -14.06 18.00
N TRP A 236 -10.96 -13.60 17.89
CA TRP A 236 -10.45 -13.00 16.65
C TRP A 236 -10.26 -13.99 15.51
N GLY A 237 -9.97 -15.27 15.80
CA GLY A 237 -9.83 -16.32 14.79
C GLY A 237 -11.17 -16.60 14.09
N ILE A 238 -12.27 -16.60 14.85
CA ILE A 238 -13.63 -16.79 14.31
C ILE A 238 -14.04 -15.59 13.45
N VAL A 239 -13.80 -14.35 13.92
CA VAL A 239 -14.10 -13.14 13.13
C VAL A 239 -13.29 -13.14 11.83
N THR A 240 -12.01 -13.52 11.89
CA THR A 240 -11.15 -13.63 10.71
C THR A 240 -11.68 -14.68 9.73
N ALA A 241 -12.03 -15.87 10.21
CA ALA A 241 -12.60 -16.92 9.38
C ALA A 241 -13.90 -16.48 8.70
N ALA A 242 -14.80 -15.82 9.42
CA ALA A 242 -16.04 -15.28 8.85
C ALA A 242 -15.77 -14.24 7.75
N ILE A 243 -14.84 -13.31 7.96
CA ILE A 243 -14.44 -12.31 6.96
C ILE A 243 -13.85 -12.99 5.72
N VAL A 244 -12.96 -13.97 5.89
CA VAL A 244 -12.35 -14.72 4.80
C VAL A 244 -13.42 -15.49 4.01
N CYS A 245 -14.35 -16.16 4.69
CA CYS A 245 -15.45 -16.87 4.05
C CYS A 245 -16.34 -15.92 3.24
N VAL A 246 -16.74 -14.79 3.81
CA VAL A 246 -17.59 -13.81 3.12
C VAL A 246 -16.87 -13.18 1.93
N ASN A 247 -15.59 -12.80 2.08
CA ASN A 247 -14.78 -12.32 0.97
C ASN A 247 -14.62 -13.40 -0.13
N GLY A 248 -14.45 -14.67 0.26
CA GLY A 248 -14.41 -15.80 -0.65
C GLY A 248 -15.72 -15.97 -1.42
N LEU A 249 -16.87 -15.85 -0.75
CA LEU A 249 -18.18 -15.87 -1.41
C LEU A 249 -18.35 -14.70 -2.38
N PHE A 250 -17.93 -13.49 -2.01
CA PHE A 250 -17.92 -12.34 -2.94
C PHE A 250 -17.00 -12.57 -4.14
N PHE A 251 -15.84 -13.19 -3.93
CA PHE A 251 -14.95 -13.52 -5.03
C PHE A 251 -15.57 -14.58 -5.97
N LEU A 252 -16.25 -15.59 -5.43
CA LEU A 252 -16.84 -16.66 -6.23
C LEU A 252 -18.15 -16.25 -6.93
N PHE A 253 -18.98 -15.44 -6.29
CA PHE A 253 -20.37 -15.16 -6.71
C PHE A 253 -20.72 -13.67 -6.79
N GLY A 254 -19.74 -12.78 -6.69
CA GLY A 254 -19.96 -11.33 -6.73
C GLY A 254 -20.57 -10.84 -8.05
N SER A 255 -21.19 -9.67 -8.01
CA SER A 255 -21.78 -9.02 -9.18
C SER A 255 -20.73 -8.29 -10.03
N ALA A 256 -21.10 -7.96 -11.27
CA ALA A 256 -20.29 -7.17 -12.19
C ALA A 256 -19.70 -5.89 -11.54
N GLY A 257 -18.39 -5.67 -11.69
CA GLY A 257 -17.67 -4.50 -11.17
C GLY A 257 -16.82 -4.75 -9.90
N MET A 258 -16.94 -5.93 -9.30
CA MET A 258 -16.00 -6.49 -8.33
C MET A 258 -15.10 -7.52 -9.03
N PRO A 259 -13.82 -7.68 -8.62
CA PRO A 259 -12.98 -8.75 -9.17
C PRO A 259 -13.52 -10.11 -8.72
N THR A 260 -14.13 -10.87 -9.63
CA THR A 260 -14.64 -12.21 -9.35
C THR A 260 -13.75 -13.31 -9.95
N ALA A 261 -13.92 -14.55 -9.49
CA ALA A 261 -13.29 -15.71 -10.08
C ALA A 261 -13.66 -15.87 -11.56
N GLN A 262 -14.87 -15.49 -11.96
CA GLN A 262 -15.29 -15.51 -13.35
C GLN A 262 -14.54 -14.47 -14.18
N ASP A 263 -14.40 -13.23 -13.68
CA ASP A 263 -13.64 -12.18 -14.38
C ASP A 263 -12.19 -12.60 -14.58
N VAL A 264 -11.56 -13.19 -13.55
CA VAL A 264 -10.19 -13.70 -13.64
C VAL A 264 -10.08 -14.84 -14.66
N ARG A 265 -11.04 -15.77 -14.69
CA ARG A 265 -11.05 -16.86 -15.66
C ARG A 265 -11.22 -16.35 -17.10
N VAL A 266 -12.15 -15.43 -17.33
CA VAL A 266 -12.36 -14.81 -18.64
C VAL A 266 -11.11 -14.05 -19.08
N PHE A 267 -10.55 -13.23 -18.19
CA PHE A 267 -9.31 -12.51 -18.45
C PHE A 267 -8.14 -13.43 -18.81
N ASN A 268 -7.93 -14.49 -18.03
CA ASN A 268 -6.87 -15.47 -18.27
C ASN A 268 -7.06 -16.22 -19.59
N ARG A 269 -8.30 -16.64 -19.90
CA ARG A 269 -8.62 -17.30 -21.17
C ARG A 269 -8.35 -16.35 -22.34
N ASP A 270 -8.92 -15.15 -22.31
CA ASP A 270 -8.82 -14.18 -23.40
C ASP A 270 -7.36 -13.73 -23.63
N ILE A 271 -6.54 -13.65 -22.57
CA ILE A 271 -5.11 -13.37 -22.71
C ILE A 271 -4.33 -14.58 -23.20
N GLY A 272 -4.62 -15.78 -22.68
CA GLY A 272 -4.00 -17.02 -23.14
C GLY A 272 -4.20 -17.23 -24.63
N GLU A 273 -5.44 -17.13 -25.10
CA GLU A 273 -5.80 -17.23 -26.53
C GLU A 273 -5.05 -16.21 -27.39
N ARG A 274 -4.89 -14.97 -26.92
CA ARG A 274 -4.14 -13.94 -27.65
C ARG A 274 -2.64 -14.22 -27.69
N ILE A 275 -2.06 -14.69 -26.60
CA ILE A 275 -0.63 -15.04 -26.52
C ILE A 275 -0.34 -16.24 -27.44
N GLU A 276 -1.16 -17.28 -27.37
CA GLU A 276 -1.06 -18.46 -28.23
C GLU A 276 -1.21 -18.09 -29.71
N PHE A 277 -2.22 -17.28 -30.04
CA PHE A 277 -2.39 -16.78 -31.41
C PHE A 277 -1.16 -16.06 -31.95
N VAL A 278 -0.50 -15.24 -31.12
CA VAL A 278 0.72 -14.53 -31.53
C VAL A 278 1.86 -15.52 -31.76
N ARG A 279 2.05 -16.46 -30.84
CA ARG A 279 3.09 -17.51 -30.91
C ARG A 279 2.94 -18.42 -32.12
N ASP A 280 1.71 -18.80 -32.45
CA ASP A 280 1.44 -19.74 -33.54
C ASP A 280 1.60 -19.12 -34.93
N ARG A 281 1.45 -17.79 -35.06
CA ARG A 281 1.38 -17.11 -36.37
C ARG A 281 2.55 -16.22 -36.69
N PHE A 282 3.31 -15.77 -35.70
CA PHE A 282 4.34 -14.77 -35.89
C PHE A 282 5.68 -15.21 -35.29
N SER A 283 6.73 -15.16 -36.10
CA SER A 283 8.08 -15.49 -35.63
C SER A 283 8.58 -14.42 -34.64
N PRO A 284 9.10 -14.80 -33.47
CA PRO A 284 9.67 -13.87 -32.50
C PRO A 284 10.83 -13.05 -33.08
N GLU A 285 11.58 -13.62 -34.01
CA GLU A 285 12.79 -13.02 -34.59
C GLU A 285 12.50 -11.87 -35.55
N THR A 286 11.30 -11.79 -36.12
CA THR A 286 10.95 -10.81 -37.15
C THR A 286 9.73 -9.96 -36.79
N THR A 287 9.14 -10.18 -35.61
CA THR A 287 7.87 -9.56 -35.22
C THR A 287 8.01 -8.72 -33.97
N VAL A 288 7.48 -7.49 -34.03
CA VAL A 288 7.28 -6.61 -32.89
C VAL A 288 5.82 -6.69 -32.44
N VAL A 289 5.59 -6.92 -31.15
CA VAL A 289 4.23 -7.03 -30.58
C VAL A 289 3.89 -5.76 -29.82
N LEU A 290 2.84 -5.07 -30.27
CA LEU A 290 2.38 -3.82 -29.68
C LEU A 290 1.06 -4.01 -28.91
N THR A 291 0.97 -3.41 -27.72
CA THR A 291 -0.26 -3.41 -26.92
C THR A 291 -0.63 -2.01 -26.44
N ARG A 292 -1.87 -1.87 -25.98
CA ARG A 292 -2.30 -0.67 -25.26
C ARG A 292 -1.54 -0.53 -23.93
N HIS A 293 -1.33 0.70 -23.49
CA HIS A 293 -0.55 1.03 -22.28
C HIS A 293 -0.95 0.29 -20.98
N TYR A 294 -2.15 -0.28 -20.86
CA TYR A 294 -2.51 -1.07 -19.68
C TYR A 294 -1.98 -2.51 -19.70
N TYR A 295 -1.56 -3.02 -20.86
CA TYR A 295 -1.18 -4.41 -21.09
C TYR A 295 0.28 -4.61 -21.48
N TYR A 296 1.11 -3.55 -21.54
CA TYR A 296 2.51 -3.67 -21.97
C TYR A 296 3.28 -4.73 -21.17
N ARG A 297 3.00 -4.84 -19.86
CA ARG A 297 3.65 -5.83 -18.99
C ARG A 297 3.36 -7.27 -19.38
N LEU A 298 2.24 -7.53 -20.05
CA LEU A 298 1.89 -8.87 -20.51
C LEU A 298 2.79 -9.30 -21.67
N VAL A 299 3.17 -8.39 -22.57
CA VAL A 299 4.15 -8.68 -23.63
C VAL A 299 5.52 -8.95 -23.02
N ASP A 300 5.97 -8.08 -22.11
CA ASP A 300 7.27 -8.25 -21.44
C ASP A 300 7.38 -9.60 -20.70
N LEU A 301 6.26 -10.11 -20.16
CA LEU A 301 6.26 -11.33 -19.35
C LEU A 301 6.03 -12.61 -20.17
N TYR A 302 5.12 -12.59 -21.14
CA TYR A 302 4.66 -13.78 -21.86
C TYR A 302 5.19 -13.90 -23.29
N LEU A 303 5.72 -12.81 -23.85
CA LEU A 303 6.27 -12.74 -25.22
C LEU A 303 7.68 -12.15 -25.17
N SER A 304 8.45 -12.56 -24.16
CA SER A 304 9.80 -12.05 -23.85
C SER A 304 10.87 -12.44 -24.89
N ASP A 305 10.50 -13.26 -25.86
CA ASP A 305 11.30 -13.71 -27.00
C ASP A 305 11.09 -12.85 -28.26
N TYR A 306 10.07 -11.99 -28.29
CA TYR A 306 9.75 -11.13 -29.43
C TYR A 306 10.59 -9.85 -29.45
N GLN A 307 10.77 -9.28 -30.65
CA GLN A 307 11.55 -8.07 -30.82
C GLN A 307 10.92 -6.84 -30.13
N GLN A 308 11.78 -5.94 -29.66
CA GLN A 308 11.44 -4.58 -29.21
C GLN A 308 10.27 -4.50 -28.20
N GLN A 309 10.25 -5.37 -27.17
CA GLN A 309 9.20 -5.43 -26.14
C GLN A 309 8.90 -4.08 -25.45
N GLY A 310 9.92 -3.22 -25.33
CA GLY A 310 9.80 -1.89 -24.75
C GLY A 310 8.93 -0.91 -25.56
N LEU A 311 8.73 -1.13 -26.86
CA LEU A 311 8.03 -0.18 -27.73
C LEU A 311 6.59 0.09 -27.27
N SER A 312 5.93 -0.91 -26.69
CA SER A 312 4.58 -0.77 -26.12
C SER A 312 4.51 0.23 -24.95
N ARG A 313 5.64 0.51 -24.29
CA ARG A 313 5.76 1.51 -23.22
C ARG A 313 5.94 2.92 -23.76
N ASP A 314 6.55 3.03 -24.94
CA ASP A 314 6.97 4.27 -25.58
C ASP A 314 5.95 4.79 -26.62
N LEU A 315 4.88 4.03 -26.90
CA LEU A 315 3.73 4.47 -27.70
C LEU A 315 3.00 5.64 -27.02
N GLY A 316 3.47 6.86 -27.29
CA GLY A 316 2.70 8.09 -27.10
C GLY A 316 1.56 8.23 -28.12
N PRO A 317 0.81 9.35 -28.10
CA PRO A 317 -0.21 9.63 -29.10
C PRO A 317 0.35 9.95 -30.50
N GLU A 318 1.66 10.19 -30.62
CA GLU A 318 2.33 10.46 -31.89
C GLU A 318 2.77 9.16 -32.58
N ALA A 319 2.61 9.10 -33.90
CA ALA A 319 2.89 7.91 -34.70
C ALA A 319 4.40 7.58 -34.67
N ILE A 320 4.75 6.40 -34.15
CA ILE A 320 6.10 5.86 -34.25
C ILE A 320 6.32 5.44 -35.71
N VAL A 321 7.16 6.17 -36.44
CA VAL A 321 7.62 5.78 -37.77
C VAL A 321 8.73 4.75 -37.57
N LEU A 322 8.45 3.49 -37.90
CA LEU A 322 9.47 2.45 -37.92
C LEU A 322 10.46 2.76 -39.06
N PRO A 323 11.78 2.63 -38.83
CA PRO A 323 12.76 2.81 -39.90
C PRO A 323 12.50 1.78 -41.02
N PRO A 324 12.70 2.16 -42.28
CA PRO A 324 12.53 1.23 -43.40
C PRO A 324 13.50 0.05 -43.25
N MET A 325 12.95 -1.16 -43.38
CA MET A 325 13.72 -2.40 -43.50
C MET A 325 14.52 -2.44 -44.80
#